data_AF-D7MJI4-F1
#
_entry.id   AF-D7MJI4-F1
#
_cell.length_a   1.000
_cell.length_b   1.000
_cell.length_c   1.000
_cell.angle_alpha   90.00
_cell.angle_beta   90.00
_cell.angle_gamma   90.00
#
_symmetry.space_group_name_H-M   'P 1'
#
loop_
_entity.id
_entity.type
_entity.pdbx_description
1 polymer ?
#
loop_
_entity_poly.entity_id
_entity_poly.type
_entity_poly.pdbx_seq_one_letter_code
_entity_poly.pdbx_strand_id
1 'polypeptide(L)'
;MCQAGIISVRSDLPLGSVLEPVCVRGSSPSISVTIRLFKDKANGNWWLDYGQNIIRFWPASRFKQSYATNVEWGGEVYSANMPSPQMGNGYFPSKKPLDDAIIFNITTIDEKYKIDEWVNNTETFSDNSRGYKVIEDLHSEFPVGHIIYFGGPGNI
;
A
#
# COMPACT_ATOMS: atom_id res chain seq x y z
N MET A 1 -24.22 4.52 12.78
CA MET A 1 -23.31 3.34 12.80
C MET A 1 -22.45 3.40 11.56
N CYS A 2 -21.13 3.44 11.69
CA CYS A 2 -20.22 3.50 10.56
C CYS A 2 -20.37 2.22 9.72
N GLN A 3 -20.65 2.37 8.42
CA GLN A 3 -21.17 1.32 7.55
C GLN A 3 -20.08 0.53 6.79
N ALA A 4 -18.80 0.75 7.13
CA ALA A 4 -17.68 -0.02 6.57
C ALA A 4 -17.30 -1.17 7.53
N GLY A 5 -17.99 -2.31 7.37
CA GLY A 5 -17.84 -3.50 8.22
C GLY A 5 -16.89 -4.54 7.63
N ILE A 6 -15.59 -4.35 7.83
CA ILE A 6 -14.59 -5.38 7.54
C ILE A 6 -14.74 -6.55 8.52
N ILE A 7 -14.72 -7.78 8.02
CA ILE A 7 -14.79 -8.99 8.83
C ILE A 7 -13.43 -9.67 8.82
N SER A 8 -12.93 -10.02 10.01
CA SER A 8 -11.67 -10.76 10.16
C SER A 8 -11.90 -12.25 9.91
N VAL A 9 -11.09 -12.82 9.03
CA VAL A 9 -10.99 -14.28 8.80
C VAL A 9 -9.89 -14.86 9.69
N ARG A 10 -8.78 -14.13 9.81
CA ARG A 10 -7.63 -14.46 10.64
C ARG A 10 -7.40 -13.38 11.69
N SER A 11 -7.45 -13.77 12.96
CA SER A 11 -7.21 -12.89 14.11
C SER A 11 -5.73 -12.82 14.51
N ASP A 12 -4.91 -13.75 14.03
CA ASP A 12 -3.47 -13.82 14.27
C ASP A 12 -2.66 -12.81 13.45
N LEU A 13 -3.28 -12.16 12.45
CA LEU A 13 -2.68 -11.12 11.61
C LEU A 13 -3.44 -9.78 11.77
N PRO A 14 -3.21 -9.02 12.85
CA PRO A 14 -3.85 -7.73 13.06
C PRO A 14 -3.45 -6.67 12.01
N LEU A 15 -4.33 -5.72 11.72
CA LEU A 15 -3.94 -4.52 10.95
C LEU A 15 -2.93 -3.73 11.77
N GLY A 16 -1.95 -3.13 11.09
CA GLY A 16 -0.86 -2.42 11.75
C GLY A 16 0.21 -3.34 12.35
N SER A 17 0.18 -4.65 12.05
CA SER A 17 1.28 -5.55 12.38
C SER A 17 2.59 -5.05 11.75
N VAL A 18 3.67 -5.18 12.50
CA VAL A 18 5.02 -4.89 12.00
C VAL A 18 5.42 -6.01 11.03
N LEU A 19 5.96 -5.63 9.88
CA LEU A 19 6.62 -6.58 8.98
C LEU A 19 8.01 -6.88 9.55
N GLU A 20 8.16 -8.06 10.14
CA GLU A 20 9.42 -8.48 10.79
C GLU A 20 10.32 -9.30 9.85
N PRO A 21 11.65 -9.12 9.91
CA PRO A 21 12.36 -8.16 10.76
C PRO A 21 12.25 -6.72 10.23
N VAL A 22 12.34 -5.73 11.11
CA VAL A 22 12.39 -4.31 10.71
C VAL A 22 13.67 -4.06 9.93
N CYS A 23 13.54 -3.53 8.72
CA CYS A 23 14.67 -3.20 7.87
C CYS A 23 15.37 -1.91 8.31
N VAL A 24 16.69 -1.91 8.23
CA VAL A 24 17.53 -0.72 8.39
C VAL A 24 18.08 -0.31 7.03
N ARG A 25 17.95 0.98 6.69
CA ARG A 25 18.45 1.54 5.42
C ARG A 25 19.93 1.17 5.22
N GLY A 26 20.27 0.70 4.02
CA GLY A 26 21.63 0.29 3.67
C GLY A 26 22.11 -1.00 4.33
N SER A 27 21.23 -1.73 5.02
CA SER A 27 21.51 -3.03 5.62
C SER A 27 20.74 -4.14 4.91
N SER A 28 21.15 -5.38 5.14
CA SER A 28 20.41 -6.58 4.71
C SER A 28 19.98 -7.38 5.93
N PRO A 29 18.82 -8.07 5.89
CA PRO A 29 17.93 -8.24 4.74
C PRO A 29 16.90 -7.11 4.56
N SER A 30 16.47 -6.91 3.31
CA SER A 30 15.21 -6.21 2.99
C SER A 30 14.07 -7.23 2.96
N ILE A 31 12.92 -6.89 3.53
CA ILE A 31 11.72 -7.72 3.50
C ILE A 31 10.60 -7.04 2.73
N SER A 32 9.80 -7.83 2.02
CA SER A 32 8.61 -7.38 1.32
C SER A 32 7.47 -8.38 1.54
N VAL A 33 6.24 -7.91 1.35
CA VAL A 33 5.05 -8.75 1.39
C VAL A 33 4.11 -8.33 0.27
N THR A 34 3.50 -9.29 -0.39
CA THR A 34 2.47 -9.03 -1.40
C THR A 34 1.13 -8.83 -0.71
N ILE A 35 0.46 -7.71 -1.02
CA ILE A 35 -0.91 -7.42 -0.58
C ILE A 35 -1.80 -7.45 -1.82
N ARG A 36 -2.94 -8.14 -1.74
CA ARG A 36 -3.95 -8.15 -2.81
C ARG A 36 -5.31 -7.81 -2.25
N LEU A 37 -6.00 -6.90 -2.93
CA LEU A 37 -7.40 -6.60 -2.70
C LEU A 37 -8.15 -6.97 -3.98
N PHE A 38 -9.06 -7.93 -3.92
CA PHE A 38 -9.78 -8.40 -5.09
C PHE A 38 -11.23 -8.73 -4.78
N LYS A 39 -12.10 -8.51 -5.76
CA LYS A 39 -13.52 -8.84 -5.66
C LYS A 39 -13.80 -10.20 -6.26
N ASP A 40 -14.40 -11.10 -5.50
CA ASP A 40 -14.80 -12.43 -5.97
C ASP A 40 -16.07 -12.38 -6.84
N LYS A 41 -16.00 -12.96 -8.05
CA LYS A 41 -17.12 -13.03 -9.00
C LYS A 41 -18.29 -13.87 -8.49
N ALA A 42 -18.03 -14.90 -7.67
CA ALA A 42 -19.05 -15.84 -7.24
C ALA A 42 -20.03 -15.23 -6.22
N ASN A 43 -19.52 -14.43 -5.29
CA ASN A 43 -20.30 -13.87 -4.18
C ASN A 43 -20.26 -12.33 -4.10
N GLY A 44 -19.39 -11.69 -4.87
CA GLY A 44 -19.22 -10.23 -4.88
C GLY A 44 -18.44 -9.67 -3.70
N ASN A 45 -17.93 -10.50 -2.79
CA ASN A 45 -17.16 -10.06 -1.62
C ASN A 45 -15.80 -9.53 -2.04
N TRP A 46 -15.29 -8.55 -1.31
CA TRP A 46 -13.94 -8.07 -1.44
C TRP A 46 -13.04 -8.78 -0.45
N TRP A 47 -11.98 -9.42 -0.91
CA TRP A 47 -11.04 -10.17 -0.09
C TRP A 47 -9.72 -9.42 0.02
N LEU A 48 -9.19 -9.34 1.25
CA LEU A 48 -7.86 -8.85 1.55
C LEU A 48 -6.94 -10.05 1.80
N ASP A 49 -5.95 -10.20 0.93
CA ASP A 49 -4.89 -11.19 1.00
C ASP A 49 -3.58 -10.52 1.42
N TYR A 50 -2.88 -11.16 2.35
CA TYR A 50 -1.57 -10.74 2.84
C TYR A 50 -0.62 -11.93 2.75
N GLY A 51 0.36 -11.85 1.85
CA GLY A 51 1.36 -12.90 1.65
C GLY A 51 0.74 -14.28 1.41
N GLN A 52 -0.29 -14.36 0.53
CA GLN A 52 -1.05 -15.58 0.22
C GLN A 52 -2.01 -16.07 1.32
N ASN A 53 -2.27 -15.25 2.34
CA ASN A 53 -3.24 -15.54 3.38
C ASN A 53 -4.44 -14.58 3.28
N ILE A 54 -5.64 -15.13 3.12
CA ILE A 54 -6.89 -14.34 3.25
C ILE A 54 -7.06 -13.95 4.71
N ILE A 55 -6.92 -12.66 5.01
CA ILE A 55 -6.95 -12.15 6.39
C ILE A 55 -8.27 -11.50 6.74
N ARG A 56 -8.91 -10.82 5.79
CA ARG A 56 -10.14 -10.06 5.99
C ARG A 56 -10.97 -10.04 4.72
N PHE A 57 -12.24 -9.72 4.87
CA PHE A 57 -13.11 -9.46 3.73
C PHE A 57 -14.18 -8.44 4.05
N TRP A 58 -14.72 -7.81 3.02
CA TRP A 58 -15.91 -7.01 3.12
C TRP A 58 -17.06 -7.68 2.36
N PRO A 59 -18.20 -7.94 3.02
CA PRO A 59 -19.35 -8.55 2.37
C PRO A 59 -19.95 -7.65 1.29
N ALA A 60 -20.32 -8.24 0.15
CA ALA A 60 -20.95 -7.53 -0.97
C ALA A 60 -22.19 -6.74 -0.53
N SER A 61 -23.01 -7.32 0.36
CA SER A 61 -24.26 -6.74 0.86
C SER A 61 -24.09 -5.42 1.63
N ARG A 62 -22.86 -5.05 1.99
CA ARG A 62 -22.56 -3.79 2.69
C ARG A 62 -22.33 -2.62 1.75
N PHE A 63 -22.10 -2.87 0.46
CA PHE A 63 -21.83 -1.83 -0.52
C PHE A 63 -22.99 -1.67 -1.48
N LYS A 64 -23.26 -0.41 -1.86
CA LYS A 64 -24.19 -0.10 -2.96
C LYS A 64 -23.49 -0.17 -4.31
N GLN A 65 -22.19 0.13 -4.32
CA GLN A 65 -21.33 0.09 -5.49
C GLN A 65 -20.74 -1.31 -5.67
N SER A 66 -20.65 -1.73 -6.92
CA SER A 66 -20.09 -3.03 -7.31
C SER A 66 -18.66 -2.94 -7.83
N TYR A 67 -18.08 -1.75 -7.95
CA TYR A 67 -16.75 -1.50 -8.48
C TYR A 67 -16.10 -0.33 -7.73
N ALA A 68 -14.77 -0.27 -7.79
CA ALA A 68 -14.00 0.88 -7.35
C ALA A 68 -13.80 1.84 -8.55
N THR A 69 -13.88 3.14 -8.31
CA THR A 69 -13.54 4.16 -9.33
C THR A 69 -12.13 4.70 -9.16
N ASN A 70 -11.57 4.55 -7.95
CA ASN A 70 -10.26 5.02 -7.55
C ASN A 70 -9.59 3.94 -6.71
N VAL A 71 -8.26 3.91 -6.79
CA VAL A 71 -7.39 3.06 -5.97
C VAL A 71 -6.17 3.89 -5.61
N GLU A 72 -5.73 3.77 -4.37
CA GLU A 72 -4.61 4.53 -3.83
C GLU A 72 -3.61 3.54 -3.20
N TRP A 73 -2.33 3.82 -3.40
CA TRP A 73 -1.23 3.13 -2.75
C TRP A 73 -0.36 4.16 -2.05
N GLY A 74 -0.01 3.90 -0.80
CA GLY A 74 0.80 4.83 -0.03
C GLY A 74 0.73 4.52 1.45
N GLY A 75 0.84 5.56 2.25
CA GLY A 75 0.74 5.49 3.70
C GLY A 75 0.36 6.83 4.28
N GLU A 76 -0.19 6.79 5.49
CA GLU A 76 -0.55 7.95 6.27
C GLU A 76 0.31 7.99 7.52
N VAL A 77 0.67 9.20 7.95
CA VAL A 77 1.30 9.45 9.23
C VAL A 77 0.43 10.40 10.02
N TYR A 78 0.19 10.05 11.27
CA TYR A 78 -0.59 10.86 12.18
C TYR A 78 0.17 11.06 13.48
N SER A 79 0.06 12.25 14.06
CA SER A 79 0.50 12.52 15.42
C SER A 79 -0.41 13.50 16.10
N ALA A 80 -0.76 13.21 17.35
CA ALA A 80 -1.43 14.16 18.23
C ALA A 80 -0.47 15.23 18.78
N ASN A 81 0.84 14.95 18.75
CA ASN A 81 1.89 15.81 19.31
C ASN A 81 2.95 16.16 18.26
N MET A 82 3.51 17.36 18.36
CA MET A 82 4.58 17.81 17.48
C MET A 82 5.96 17.49 18.09
N PRO A 83 7.00 17.23 17.28
CA PRO A 83 6.98 17.17 15.82
C PRO A 83 6.30 15.91 15.24
N SER A 84 5.87 15.97 13.98
CA SER A 84 5.33 14.81 13.27
C SER A 84 6.36 13.67 13.12
N PRO A 85 5.93 12.39 13.13
CA PRO A 85 6.83 11.23 13.09
C PRO A 85 7.46 11.02 11.72
N GLN A 86 8.47 10.17 11.66
CA GLN A 86 9.08 9.70 10.42
C GLN A 86 8.11 8.82 9.61
N MET A 87 8.22 8.86 8.29
CA MET A 87 7.52 7.95 7.36
C MET A 87 8.53 7.06 6.63
N GLY A 88 8.18 5.80 6.40
CA GLY A 88 9.04 4.83 5.73
C GLY A 88 10.30 4.57 6.55
N ASN A 89 11.46 4.87 5.97
CA ASN A 89 12.76 4.76 6.65
C ASN A 89 13.23 6.08 7.30
N GLY A 90 12.41 7.14 7.28
CA GLY A 90 12.76 8.45 7.84
C GLY A 90 13.60 9.36 6.93
N TYR A 91 13.86 8.94 5.69
CA TYR A 91 14.59 9.73 4.70
C TYR A 91 13.70 10.09 3.53
N PHE A 92 14.03 11.20 2.84
CA PHE A 92 13.41 11.47 1.56
C PHE A 92 13.84 10.42 0.53
N PRO A 93 12.90 9.94 -0.31
CA PRO A 93 13.20 8.99 -1.36
C PRO A 93 14.21 9.56 -2.37
N SER A 94 15.08 8.68 -2.85
CA SER A 94 16.21 8.96 -3.75
C SER A 94 16.24 8.06 -5.00
N LYS A 95 15.14 7.32 -5.24
CA LYS A 95 15.01 6.29 -6.29
C LYS A 95 16.05 5.16 -6.18
N LYS A 96 16.29 4.68 -4.95
CA LYS A 96 17.19 3.55 -4.68
C LYS A 96 16.41 2.41 -4.02
N PRO A 97 15.92 1.41 -4.78
CA PRO A 97 15.02 0.37 -4.24
C PRO A 97 15.54 -0.41 -3.03
N LEU A 98 16.86 -0.52 -2.89
CA LEU A 98 17.49 -1.23 -1.76
C LEU A 98 17.64 -0.35 -0.50
N ASP A 99 17.61 0.98 -0.66
CA ASP A 99 17.79 1.93 0.44
C ASP A 99 16.47 2.57 0.88
N ASP A 100 15.57 2.83 -0.06
CA ASP A 100 14.33 3.57 0.14
C ASP A 100 13.17 2.64 0.54
N ALA A 101 12.17 3.20 1.24
CA ALA A 101 10.91 2.49 1.43
C ALA A 101 10.10 2.54 0.12
N ILE A 102 9.63 1.37 -0.32
CA ILE A 102 8.99 1.21 -1.62
C ILE A 102 7.70 0.40 -1.55
N ILE A 103 6.76 0.74 -2.44
CA ILE A 103 5.69 -0.14 -2.90
C ILE A 103 6.03 -0.45 -4.36
N PHE A 104 6.03 -1.71 -4.75
CA PHE A 104 6.45 -2.14 -6.09
C PHE A 104 5.52 -3.21 -6.63
N ASN A 105 5.66 -3.52 -7.93
CA ASN A 105 4.80 -4.44 -8.66
C ASN A 105 3.31 -4.06 -8.54
N ILE A 106 3.04 -2.76 -8.65
CA ILE A 106 1.70 -2.21 -8.60
C ILE A 106 0.96 -2.62 -9.86
N THR A 107 -0.20 -3.24 -9.67
CA THR A 107 -1.08 -3.71 -10.74
C THR A 107 -2.53 -3.48 -10.35
N THR A 108 -3.41 -3.37 -11.35
CA THR A 108 -4.86 -3.35 -11.13
C THR A 108 -5.54 -4.46 -11.91
N ILE A 109 -6.76 -4.82 -11.49
CA ILE A 109 -7.56 -5.88 -12.11
C ILE A 109 -8.94 -5.31 -12.40
N ASP A 110 -9.38 -5.39 -13.65
CA ASP A 110 -10.71 -4.91 -14.07
C ASP A 110 -11.84 -5.93 -13.77
N GLU A 111 -13.09 -5.58 -14.06
CA GLU A 111 -14.23 -6.48 -13.81
C GLU A 111 -14.18 -7.78 -14.63
N LYS A 112 -13.43 -7.79 -15.73
CA LYS A 112 -13.20 -8.96 -16.58
C LYS A 112 -12.04 -9.82 -16.08
N TYR A 113 -11.34 -9.37 -15.04
CA TYR A 113 -10.13 -9.97 -14.47
C TYR A 113 -8.92 -9.86 -15.41
N LYS A 114 -8.91 -8.82 -16.24
CA LYS A 114 -7.73 -8.43 -16.98
C LYS A 114 -6.83 -7.62 -16.07
N ILE A 115 -5.55 -7.97 -16.06
CA ILE A 115 -4.52 -7.24 -15.31
C ILE A 115 -4.07 -6.05 -16.16
N ASP A 116 -4.00 -4.88 -15.55
CA ASP A 116 -3.21 -3.75 -16.02
C ASP A 116 -1.91 -3.70 -15.19
N GLU A 117 -0.80 -4.04 -15.85
CA GLU A 117 0.53 -4.13 -15.24
C GLU A 117 1.23 -2.78 -15.13
N TRP A 118 0.75 -1.77 -15.85
CA TRP A 118 1.43 -0.49 -15.97
C TRP A 118 0.79 0.61 -15.13
N VAL A 119 -0.54 0.55 -14.94
CA VAL A 119 -1.30 1.49 -14.11
C VAL A 119 -0.87 2.94 -14.38
N ASN A 120 -0.93 3.34 -15.65
CA ASN A 120 -0.28 4.58 -16.13
C ASN A 120 -1.07 5.87 -15.86
N ASN A 121 -2.33 5.77 -15.44
CA ASN A 121 -3.19 6.90 -15.14
C ASN A 121 -3.22 7.16 -13.63
N THR A 122 -2.08 7.61 -13.11
CA THR A 122 -1.84 7.87 -11.69
C THR A 122 -1.48 9.32 -11.44
N GLU A 123 -1.66 9.74 -10.19
CA GLU A 123 -1.18 11.01 -9.68
C GLU A 123 -0.42 10.79 -8.36
N THR A 124 0.56 11.65 -8.10
CA THR A 124 1.31 11.64 -6.84
C THR A 124 0.76 12.71 -5.91
N PHE A 125 0.58 12.36 -4.64
CA PHE A 125 0.01 13.26 -3.64
C PHE A 125 0.78 13.20 -2.31
N SER A 126 0.91 14.35 -1.64
CA SER A 126 1.50 14.47 -0.31
C SER A 126 1.00 15.76 0.36
N ASP A 127 0.31 15.64 1.49
CA ASP A 127 -0.24 16.77 2.24
C ASP A 127 0.81 17.81 2.63
N ASN A 128 2.03 17.37 2.95
CA ASN A 128 3.12 18.25 3.31
C ASN A 128 4.46 17.80 2.73
N SER A 129 4.83 18.43 1.62
CA SER A 129 6.05 18.16 0.87
C SER A 129 7.36 18.57 1.59
N ARG A 130 7.28 19.27 2.73
CA ARG A 130 8.44 19.65 3.54
C ARG A 130 8.89 18.52 4.46
N GLY A 131 7.98 17.69 4.96
CA GLY A 131 8.31 16.58 5.86
C GLY A 131 8.24 15.21 5.20
N TYR A 132 7.48 15.07 4.11
CA TYR A 132 7.27 13.81 3.40
C TYR A 132 7.33 14.01 1.89
N LYS A 133 7.77 12.98 1.17
CA LYS A 133 7.76 12.96 -0.30
C LYS A 133 7.37 11.59 -0.81
N VAL A 134 6.75 11.61 -1.97
CA VAL A 134 6.46 10.45 -2.80
C VAL A 134 7.08 10.69 -4.17
N ILE A 135 7.67 9.65 -4.75
CA ILE A 135 8.22 9.67 -6.10
C ILE A 135 7.72 8.44 -6.82
N GLU A 136 7.12 8.63 -7.98
CA GLU A 136 6.66 7.55 -8.85
C GLU A 136 7.71 7.21 -9.92
N ASP A 137 7.78 5.92 -10.23
CA ASP A 137 8.63 5.32 -11.26
C ASP A 137 7.83 4.23 -12.01
N LEU A 138 7.08 4.66 -13.02
CA LEU A 138 6.21 3.82 -13.86
C LEU A 138 6.99 2.78 -14.68
N HIS A 139 8.19 3.15 -15.11
CA HIS A 139 9.02 2.34 -16.01
C HIS A 139 10.39 2.10 -15.39
N SER A 140 10.36 1.51 -14.19
CA SER A 140 11.61 1.25 -13.47
C SER A 140 12.54 0.36 -14.29
N GLU A 141 13.83 0.69 -14.28
CA GLU A 141 14.87 -0.14 -14.90
C GLU A 141 15.05 -1.49 -14.18
N PHE A 142 14.55 -1.58 -12.95
CA PHE A 142 14.55 -2.80 -12.16
C PHE A 142 13.40 -3.73 -12.59
N PRO A 143 13.59 -5.07 -12.57
CA PRO A 143 12.59 -6.04 -12.99
C PRO A 143 11.48 -6.25 -11.95
N VAL A 144 10.96 -5.16 -11.38
CA VAL A 144 9.95 -5.15 -10.31
C VAL A 144 8.73 -4.29 -10.67
N GLY A 145 8.64 -3.83 -11.93
CA GLY A 145 7.48 -3.12 -12.48
C GLY A 145 7.35 -1.67 -11.99
N HIS A 146 6.11 -1.21 -11.86
CA HIS A 146 5.76 0.11 -11.34
C HIS A 146 6.12 0.24 -9.86
N ILE A 147 6.93 1.24 -9.51
CA ILE A 147 7.41 1.51 -8.15
C ILE A 147 6.95 2.88 -7.67
N ILE A 148 6.53 2.94 -6.41
CA ILE A 148 6.37 4.16 -5.63
C ILE A 148 7.43 4.15 -4.52
N TYR A 149 8.26 5.20 -4.48
CA TYR A 149 9.19 5.47 -3.40
C TYR A 149 8.56 6.50 -2.47
N PHE A 150 8.60 6.26 -1.16
CA PHE A 150 8.00 7.17 -0.19
C PHE A 150 8.85 7.29 1.06
N GLY A 151 8.70 8.40 1.76
CA GLY A 151 9.33 8.60 3.06
C GLY A 151 9.57 10.06 3.40
N GLY A 152 10.10 10.26 4.59
CA GLY A 152 10.57 11.57 5.02
C GLY A 152 10.81 11.63 6.52
N PRO A 153 11.60 12.62 6.98
CA PRO A 153 12.00 12.74 8.37
C PRO A 153 10.86 13.19 9.29
N GLY A 154 9.71 13.62 8.74
CA GLY A 154 8.70 14.32 9.52
C GLY A 154 9.21 15.69 9.94
N ASN A 155 9.05 16.03 11.23
CA ASN A 155 9.44 17.33 11.78
C ASN A 155 8.75 18.54 11.13
N ILE A 156 7.52 18.32 10.68
CA ILE A 156 6.58 19.41 10.37
C ILE A 156 6.06 19.97 11.68
#